data_AF-A0A2T7DLM3-F1
#
_entry.id   AF-A0A2T7DLM3-F1
#
_cell.length_a   1.000
_cell.length_b   1.000
_cell.length_c   1.000
_cell.angle_alpha   90.00
_cell.angle_beta   90.00
_cell.angle_gamma   90.00
#
_symmetry.space_group_name_H-M   'P 1'
#
loop_
_entity.id
_entity.type
_entity.pdbx_description
1 polymer ?
#
loop_
_entity_poly.entity_id
_entity_poly.type
_entity_poly.pdbx_seq_one_letter_code
_entity_poly.pdbx_strand_id
1 'polypeptide(L)'
;MDMEIDLSNLGTVNTMFAALFSKLGVPIKTTISPTVLEEAMNGIVTVRPLPVGTSATGKVDKQCAHFFGVTISEEQAHSGIVVRVTSPAQSKFKLLYFEQEVNGGYGLALQEDSQKTGKVTSAGMYFLHFQVYRMDSTVNALAMAKDPEAAFFKRLEGLQPCEVSALKPGTHIFAVYGDNFFKPASYMIEAMCAKSYEETTERLKEIESKILAKRNDLRQFETEYRKALARFQEVTNRYTQEREAVDDMLRERDNIHCSFTTERTLVNPVGAGCSSSRYTTEHSIPESPENGSLDGRDKSGKKKWFNLNLNRSDKKA
;
A
#
# COMPACT_ATOMS: atom_id res chain seq x y z
N MET A 1 -19.67 -1.83 0.88
CA MET A 1 -20.37 -0.76 1.59
C MET A 1 -19.32 0.30 1.85
N ASP A 2 -19.18 1.23 0.92
CA ASP A 2 -18.28 2.37 1.09
C ASP A 2 -19.00 3.37 1.98
N MET A 3 -18.71 3.32 3.28
CA MET A 3 -19.32 4.21 4.27
C MET A 3 -18.63 5.57 4.16
N GLU A 4 -19.23 6.49 3.41
CA GLU A 4 -18.83 7.89 3.42
C GLU A 4 -19.46 8.60 4.61
N ILE A 5 -18.64 9.33 5.36
CA ILE A 5 -19.06 10.01 6.58
C ILE A 5 -19.32 11.48 6.26
N ASP A 6 -20.59 11.89 6.32
CA ASP A 6 -20.98 13.29 6.25
C ASP A 6 -20.71 13.98 7.59
N LEU A 7 -19.64 14.77 7.63
CA LEU A 7 -19.18 15.45 8.82
C LEU A 7 -20.21 16.44 9.38
N SER A 8 -21.12 16.98 8.57
CA SER A 8 -22.10 17.98 9.02
C SER A 8 -23.12 17.40 10.02
N ASN A 9 -23.30 16.08 9.98
CA ASN A 9 -24.27 15.34 10.80
C ASN A 9 -23.64 14.61 12.01
N LEU A 10 -22.33 14.73 12.25
CA LEU A 10 -21.69 14.05 13.39
C LEU A 10 -21.78 14.86 14.69
N GLY A 11 -22.41 14.26 15.70
CA GLY A 11 -22.26 14.67 17.09
C GLY A 11 -20.82 14.50 17.60
N THR A 12 -20.47 15.21 18.68
CA THR A 12 -19.11 15.30 19.23
C THR A 12 -18.44 13.93 19.46
N VAL A 13 -19.21 12.94 19.92
CA VAL A 13 -18.74 11.58 20.20
C VAL A 13 -18.37 10.83 18.93
N ASN A 14 -19.21 10.88 17.88
CA ASN A 14 -18.94 10.23 16.61
C ASN A 14 -17.71 10.85 15.92
N THR A 15 -17.54 12.17 16.03
CA THR A 15 -16.36 12.90 15.53
C THR A 15 -15.08 12.44 16.23
N MET A 16 -15.13 12.18 17.54
CA MET A 16 -13.99 11.63 18.28
C MET A 16 -13.66 10.20 17.81
N PHE A 17 -14.67 9.34 17.60
CA PHE A 17 -14.45 8.00 17.07
C PHE A 17 -13.84 8.04 15.66
N ALA A 18 -14.39 8.84 14.74
CA ALA A 18 -13.85 9.00 13.40
C ALA A 18 -12.39 9.51 13.41
N ALA A 19 -12.07 10.46 14.28
CA ALA A 19 -10.70 10.94 14.42
C ALA A 19 -9.74 9.88 14.98
N LEU A 20 -10.21 9.00 15.88
CA LEU A 20 -9.42 7.88 16.39
C LEU A 20 -9.14 6.84 15.29
N PHE A 21 -10.16 6.45 14.52
CA PHE A 21 -9.99 5.54 13.38
C PHE A 21 -9.05 6.12 12.31
N SER A 22 -9.16 7.41 12.01
CA SER A 22 -8.23 8.07 11.10
C SER A 22 -6.79 8.10 11.63
N LYS A 23 -6.59 8.26 12.95
CA LYS A 23 -5.26 8.18 13.57
C LYS A 23 -4.69 6.76 13.57
N LEU A 24 -5.52 5.73 13.57
CA LEU A 24 -5.12 4.33 13.43
C LEU A 24 -4.79 3.93 11.99
N GLY A 25 -4.79 4.89 11.05
CA GLY A 25 -4.43 4.65 9.65
C GLY A 25 -5.56 4.07 8.80
N VAL A 26 -6.79 3.99 9.33
CA VAL A 26 -7.97 3.62 8.55
C VAL A 26 -8.43 4.84 7.75
N PRO A 27 -8.43 4.82 6.41
CA PRO A 27 -8.94 5.92 5.61
C PRO A 27 -10.44 6.05 5.82
N ILE A 28 -10.88 7.22 6.28
CA ILE A 28 -12.30 7.57 6.38
C ILE A 28 -12.60 8.54 5.25
N LYS A 29 -13.44 8.11 4.32
CA LYS A 29 -13.92 8.97 3.26
C LYS A 29 -14.97 9.93 3.84
N THR A 30 -14.76 11.21 3.65
CA THR A 30 -15.63 12.28 4.14
C THR A 30 -16.30 12.98 2.96
N THR A 31 -17.55 13.36 3.10
CA THR A 31 -18.29 14.10 2.06
C THR A 31 -18.14 15.61 2.22
N ILE A 32 -18.41 16.35 1.14
CA ILE A 32 -18.56 17.80 1.21
C ILE A 32 -19.87 18.12 1.93
N SER A 33 -19.85 19.15 2.79
CA SER A 33 -21.06 19.62 3.47
C SER A 33 -22.15 19.99 2.46
N PRO A 34 -23.40 19.50 2.64
CA PRO A 34 -24.52 19.87 1.77
C PRO A 34 -24.73 21.38 1.66
N THR A 35 -24.52 22.13 2.75
CA THR A 35 -24.65 23.58 2.77
C THR A 35 -23.69 24.26 1.79
N VAL A 36 -22.43 23.81 1.74
CA VAL A 36 -21.44 24.38 0.80
C VAL A 36 -21.84 24.09 -0.64
N LEU A 37 -22.36 22.90 -0.92
CA LEU A 37 -22.83 22.53 -2.25
C LEU A 37 -24.07 23.31 -2.67
N GLU A 38 -25.02 23.51 -1.75
CA GLU A 38 -26.22 24.31 -1.99
C GLU A 38 -25.89 25.79 -2.23
N GLU A 39 -25.00 26.38 -1.43
CA GLU A 39 -24.53 27.75 -1.63
C GLU A 39 -23.84 27.91 -3.00
N ALA A 40 -23.00 26.95 -3.40
CA ALA A 40 -22.35 26.96 -4.70
C ALA A 40 -23.36 26.83 -5.85
N MET A 41 -24.30 25.88 -5.74
CA MET A 41 -25.34 25.63 -6.73
C MET A 41 -26.29 26.82 -6.91
N ASN A 42 -26.50 27.62 -5.87
CA ASN A 42 -27.29 28.85 -5.92
C ASN A 42 -26.47 30.09 -6.33
N GLY A 43 -25.16 29.95 -6.56
CA GLY A 43 -24.28 31.05 -6.98
C GLY A 43 -24.05 32.13 -5.93
N ILE A 44 -24.33 31.85 -4.65
CA ILE A 44 -24.23 32.81 -3.55
C ILE A 44 -22.86 32.81 -2.84
N VAL A 45 -21.92 32.02 -3.34
CA VAL A 45 -20.55 31.93 -2.81
C VAL A 45 -19.71 33.13 -3.19
N THR A 46 -18.82 33.55 -2.29
CA THR A 46 -17.83 34.60 -2.60
C THR A 46 -16.64 33.99 -3.33
N VAL A 47 -16.49 34.33 -4.61
CA VAL A 47 -15.37 33.89 -5.45
C VAL A 47 -14.26 34.94 -5.46
N ARG A 48 -13.06 34.56 -5.03
CA ARG A 48 -11.87 35.44 -5.07
C ARG A 48 -11.07 35.19 -6.36
N PRO A 49 -10.53 36.22 -7.03
CA PRO A 49 -9.68 35.98 -8.19
C PRO A 49 -8.38 35.29 -7.77
N LEU A 50 -7.94 34.30 -8.55
CA LEU A 50 -6.63 33.67 -8.47
C LEU A 50 -5.98 33.70 -9.86
N PRO A 51 -5.24 34.77 -10.20
CA PRO A 51 -4.55 34.86 -11.48
C PRO A 51 -3.56 33.71 -11.69
N VAL A 52 -3.48 33.18 -12.90
CA VAL A 52 -2.49 32.16 -13.27
C VAL A 52 -1.08 32.72 -13.05
N GLY A 53 -0.21 31.93 -12.42
CA GLY A 53 1.14 32.29 -12.00
C GLY A 53 1.23 32.88 -10.58
N THR A 54 0.12 32.96 -9.85
CA THR A 54 0.09 33.51 -8.48
C THR A 54 -0.33 32.47 -7.44
N SER A 55 -0.14 32.82 -6.17
CA SER A 55 -0.55 32.03 -5.02
C SER A 55 -1.46 32.83 -4.08
N ALA A 56 -2.35 32.14 -3.39
CA ALA A 56 -3.16 32.71 -2.32
C ALA A 56 -3.07 31.83 -1.08
N THR A 57 -2.85 32.46 0.08
CA THR A 57 -2.84 31.76 1.37
C THR A 57 -4.14 32.02 2.12
N GLY A 58 -4.54 31.06 2.93
CA GLY A 58 -5.78 31.18 3.69
C GLY A 58 -5.88 30.18 4.81
N LYS A 59 -6.90 30.37 5.64
CA LYS A 59 -7.31 29.45 6.69
C LYS A 59 -8.82 29.27 6.58
N VAL A 60 -9.24 28.11 6.10
CA VAL A 60 -10.66 27.78 5.91
C VAL A 60 -11.17 27.04 7.14
N ASP A 61 -12.33 27.45 7.64
CA ASP A 61 -12.97 26.79 8.76
C ASP A 61 -13.45 25.37 8.38
N LYS A 62 -13.71 24.57 9.41
CA LYS A 62 -14.22 23.20 9.24
C LYS A 62 -15.52 23.23 8.42
N GLN A 63 -15.62 22.33 7.45
CA GLN A 63 -16.82 22.18 6.60
C GLN A 63 -17.21 23.45 5.82
N CYS A 64 -16.32 24.43 5.73
CA CYS A 64 -16.47 25.60 4.87
C CYS A 64 -15.56 25.47 3.65
N ALA A 65 -15.81 26.29 2.63
CA ALA A 65 -14.96 26.38 1.45
C ALA A 65 -14.60 27.83 1.12
N HIS A 66 -13.37 28.05 0.66
CA HIS A 66 -12.97 29.32 0.03
C HIS A 66 -12.89 29.11 -1.48
N PHE A 67 -13.67 29.91 -2.22
CA PHE A 67 -13.78 29.80 -3.69
C PHE A 67 -12.83 30.75 -4.41
N PHE A 68 -12.29 30.27 -5.52
CA PHE A 68 -11.29 30.91 -6.34
C PHE A 68 -11.66 30.84 -7.82
N GLY A 69 -11.67 31.98 -8.50
CA GLY A 69 -11.86 32.09 -9.94
C GLY A 69 -10.51 32.20 -10.64
N VAL A 70 -10.19 31.23 -11.49
CA VAL A 70 -8.98 31.20 -12.31
C VAL A 70 -9.37 31.50 -13.76
N THR A 71 -8.98 32.67 -14.26
CA THR A 71 -9.21 33.04 -15.66
C THR A 71 -8.05 32.56 -16.52
N ILE A 72 -8.36 31.74 -17.51
CA ILE A 72 -7.41 31.06 -18.40
C ILE A 72 -7.52 31.67 -19.80
N SER A 73 -6.41 32.13 -20.35
CA SER A 73 -6.32 32.60 -21.75
C SER A 73 -6.29 31.44 -22.76
N GLU A 74 -6.43 31.72 -24.04
CA GLU A 74 -6.35 30.69 -25.09
C GLU A 74 -4.98 30.01 -25.14
N GLU A 75 -3.89 30.78 -25.03
CA GLU A 75 -2.52 30.25 -24.98
C GLU A 75 -2.30 29.37 -23.73
N GLN A 76 -2.83 29.79 -22.58
CA GLN A 76 -2.73 29.02 -21.34
C GLN A 76 -3.56 27.74 -21.40
N ALA A 77 -4.78 27.83 -21.95
CA ALA A 77 -5.62 26.66 -22.18
C ALA A 77 -4.91 25.66 -23.09
N HIS A 78 -4.26 26.10 -24.16
CA HIS A 78 -3.49 25.22 -25.05
C HIS A 78 -2.26 24.62 -24.37
N SER A 79 -1.58 25.37 -23.50
CA SER A 79 -0.40 24.90 -22.78
C SER A 79 -0.75 23.90 -21.66
N GLY A 80 -1.93 24.05 -21.06
CA GLY A 80 -2.37 23.27 -19.90
C GLY A 80 -2.19 24.03 -18.58
N ILE A 81 -3.04 23.67 -17.60
CA ILE A 81 -3.13 24.34 -16.30
C ILE A 81 -2.99 23.30 -15.18
N VAL A 82 -2.28 23.68 -14.12
CA VAL A 82 -2.23 22.93 -12.87
C VAL A 82 -2.74 23.82 -11.75
N VAL A 83 -3.71 23.32 -11.00
CA VAL A 83 -4.15 23.96 -9.76
C VAL A 83 -3.74 23.05 -8.60
N ARG A 84 -2.93 23.57 -7.68
CA ARG A 84 -2.45 22.83 -6.53
C ARG A 84 -2.70 23.57 -5.24
N VAL A 85 -2.87 22.79 -4.17
CA VAL A 85 -3.00 23.31 -2.82
C VAL A 85 -1.99 22.58 -1.95
N THR A 86 -1.28 23.32 -1.09
CA THR A 86 -0.36 22.75 -0.11
C THR A 86 -0.64 23.30 1.29
N SER A 87 -0.32 22.51 2.32
CA SER A 87 -0.38 22.95 3.72
C SER A 87 0.89 22.52 4.47
N PRO A 88 1.76 23.46 4.85
CA PRO A 88 2.89 23.20 5.74
C PRO A 88 2.46 22.71 7.12
N ALA A 89 1.26 23.10 7.56
CA ALA A 89 0.67 22.65 8.82
C ALA A 89 0.10 21.22 8.75
N GLN A 90 0.26 20.53 7.61
CA GLN A 90 -0.28 19.20 7.35
C GLN A 90 -1.80 19.14 7.59
N SER A 91 -2.51 20.21 7.22
CA SER A 91 -3.97 20.28 7.36
C SER A 91 -4.64 19.29 6.41
N LYS A 92 -5.77 18.71 6.83
CA LYS A 92 -6.64 18.00 5.89
C LYS A 92 -7.58 18.99 5.22
N PHE A 93 -7.64 18.90 3.89
CA PHE A 93 -8.51 19.71 3.06
C PHE A 93 -8.88 18.91 1.80
N LYS A 94 -9.84 19.42 1.04
CA LYS A 94 -10.11 18.94 -0.33
C LYS A 94 -9.96 20.09 -1.30
N LEU A 95 -9.39 19.81 -2.47
CA LEU A 95 -9.41 20.70 -3.62
C LEU A 95 -10.61 20.32 -4.48
N LEU A 96 -11.48 21.29 -4.75
CA LEU A 96 -12.71 21.11 -5.50
C LEU A 96 -12.64 21.90 -6.80
N TYR A 97 -13.25 21.36 -7.86
CA TYR A 97 -13.47 22.06 -9.11
C TYR A 97 -14.97 22.03 -9.43
N PHE A 98 -15.48 23.18 -9.85
CA PHE A 98 -16.88 23.35 -10.19
C PHE A 98 -17.04 23.81 -11.64
N GLU A 99 -18.07 23.30 -12.29
CA GLU A 99 -18.54 23.77 -13.58
C GLU A 99 -19.69 24.77 -13.37
N GLN A 100 -19.76 25.77 -14.24
CA GLN A 100 -20.84 26.75 -14.20
C GLN A 100 -22.10 26.14 -14.82
N GLU A 101 -23.19 26.20 -14.06
CA GLU A 101 -24.50 25.72 -14.48
C GLU A 101 -25.28 26.82 -15.22
N VAL A 102 -26.29 26.41 -15.99
CA VAL A 102 -27.13 27.33 -16.79
C VAL A 102 -27.87 28.36 -15.92
N ASN A 103 -28.17 28.00 -14.67
CA ASN A 103 -28.81 28.89 -13.70
C ASN A 103 -27.86 29.94 -13.09
N GLY A 104 -26.59 29.96 -13.49
CA GLY A 104 -25.56 30.85 -12.97
C GLY A 104 -24.87 30.36 -11.69
N GLY A 105 -25.28 29.20 -11.16
CA GLY A 105 -24.64 28.52 -10.04
C GLY A 105 -23.47 27.64 -10.46
N TYR A 106 -22.97 26.85 -9.51
CA TYR A 106 -21.80 26.01 -9.68
C TYR A 106 -22.06 24.56 -9.25
N GLY A 107 -21.92 23.62 -10.17
CA GLY A 107 -22.02 22.18 -9.92
C GLY A 107 -20.64 21.57 -9.64
N LEU A 108 -20.53 20.73 -8.60
CA LEU A 108 -19.27 20.07 -8.27
C LEU A 108 -18.92 19.05 -9.35
N ALA A 109 -17.79 19.23 -10.02
CA ALA A 109 -17.32 18.37 -11.10
C ALA A 109 -16.17 17.46 -10.66
N LEU A 110 -15.19 17.97 -9.91
CA LEU A 110 -14.07 17.16 -9.41
C LEU A 110 -13.78 17.45 -7.93
N GLN A 111 -13.26 16.44 -7.25
CA GLN A 111 -12.75 16.55 -5.89
C GLN A 111 -11.46 15.75 -5.73
N GLU A 112 -10.49 16.35 -5.05
CA GLU A 112 -9.21 15.72 -4.71
C GLU A 112 -8.91 15.90 -3.22
N ASP A 113 -8.68 14.78 -2.54
CA ASP A 113 -8.34 14.74 -1.12
C ASP A 113 -6.88 15.15 -0.90
N SER A 114 -6.62 15.95 0.13
CA SER A 114 -5.24 16.24 0.53
C SER A 114 -4.52 14.97 0.99
N GLN A 115 -3.35 14.69 0.42
CA GLN A 115 -2.48 13.59 0.81
C GLN A 115 -1.19 14.10 1.43
N LYS A 116 -0.57 13.29 2.29
CA LYS A 116 0.73 13.64 2.89
C LYS A 116 1.85 13.49 1.85
N THR A 117 2.53 14.58 1.55
CA THR A 117 3.64 14.64 0.58
C THR A 117 4.87 15.20 1.27
N GLY A 118 5.78 14.32 1.68
CA GLY A 118 6.98 14.70 2.43
C GLY A 118 6.62 15.36 3.78
N LYS A 119 6.96 16.63 3.93
CA LYS A 119 6.71 17.42 5.15
C LYS A 119 5.39 18.20 5.13
N VAL A 120 4.68 18.22 4.00
CA VAL A 120 3.43 18.97 3.83
C VAL A 120 2.26 18.03 3.51
N THR A 121 1.03 18.53 3.51
CA THR A 121 -0.07 17.89 2.78
C THR A 121 -0.33 18.64 1.48
N SER A 122 -0.77 17.93 0.44
CA SER A 122 -1.02 18.50 -0.88
C SER A 122 -2.19 17.83 -1.60
N ALA A 123 -2.91 18.59 -2.41
CA ALA A 123 -3.81 18.07 -3.45
C ALA A 123 -3.55 18.85 -4.74
N GLY A 124 -3.77 18.22 -5.90
CA GLY A 124 -3.54 18.87 -7.18
C GLY A 124 -4.44 18.33 -8.28
N MET A 125 -4.90 19.22 -9.15
CA MET A 125 -5.62 18.91 -10.38
C MET A 125 -4.77 19.33 -11.56
N TYR A 126 -4.63 18.42 -12.53
CA TYR A 126 -3.67 18.52 -13.63
C TYR A 126 -4.42 18.45 -14.96
N PHE A 127 -4.53 19.59 -15.64
CA PHE A 127 -5.23 19.74 -16.92
C PHE A 127 -4.18 19.93 -18.03
N LEU A 128 -3.53 18.82 -18.43
CA LEU A 128 -2.29 18.82 -19.22
C LEU A 128 -2.46 18.27 -20.65
N HIS A 129 -3.69 18.09 -21.15
CA HIS A 129 -3.99 17.52 -22.50
C HIS A 129 -3.53 16.08 -22.74
N PHE A 130 -3.16 15.37 -21.68
CA PHE A 130 -2.99 13.92 -21.70
C PHE A 130 -3.64 13.33 -20.45
N GLN A 131 -3.89 12.02 -20.49
CA GLN A 131 -4.53 11.33 -19.38
C GLN A 131 -3.58 11.26 -18.18
N VAL A 132 -3.96 11.94 -17.11
CA VAL A 132 -3.37 11.79 -15.77
C VAL A 132 -4.19 10.75 -15.00
N TYR A 133 -3.52 9.97 -14.15
CA TYR A 133 -4.18 8.93 -13.35
C TYR A 133 -4.12 9.26 -11.87
N ARG A 134 -5.26 9.11 -11.20
CA ARG A 134 -5.37 9.14 -9.75
C ARG A 134 -5.29 7.73 -9.18
N MET A 135 -4.66 7.60 -8.03
CA MET A 135 -4.55 6.32 -7.35
C MET A 135 -5.61 6.20 -6.26
N ASP A 136 -6.58 5.30 -6.45
CA ASP A 136 -7.52 4.94 -5.40
C ASP A 136 -6.87 3.98 -4.39
N SER A 137 -6.50 4.54 -3.23
CA SER A 137 -5.86 3.78 -2.16
C SER A 137 -6.78 2.80 -1.45
N THR A 138 -8.11 2.96 -1.55
CA THR A 138 -9.09 2.09 -0.86
C THR A 138 -9.13 0.69 -1.47
N VAL A 139 -9.05 0.61 -2.80
CA VAL A 139 -8.97 -0.64 -3.58
C VAL A 139 -7.78 -1.48 -3.12
N ASN A 140 -6.66 -0.84 -2.81
CA ASN A 140 -5.44 -1.52 -2.38
C ASN A 140 -5.58 -2.07 -0.95
N ALA A 141 -6.15 -1.32 0.00
CA ALA A 141 -6.24 -1.74 1.40
C ALA A 141 -7.02 -3.06 1.60
N LEU A 142 -8.14 -3.23 0.87
CA LEU A 142 -8.96 -4.45 0.94
C LEU A 142 -8.25 -5.68 0.36
N ALA A 143 -7.48 -5.48 -0.72
CA ALA A 143 -6.69 -6.55 -1.33
C ALA A 143 -5.57 -7.03 -0.38
N MET A 144 -4.87 -6.10 0.26
CA MET A 144 -3.76 -6.41 1.19
C MET A 144 -4.22 -7.19 2.43
N ALA A 145 -5.45 -6.96 2.91
CA ALA A 145 -5.98 -7.64 4.08
C ALA A 145 -6.27 -9.14 3.85
N LYS A 146 -6.50 -9.56 2.60
CA LYS A 146 -6.85 -10.94 2.25
C LYS A 146 -5.64 -11.79 1.89
N ASP A 147 -4.64 -11.21 1.23
CA ASP A 147 -3.46 -11.92 0.74
C ASP A 147 -2.27 -10.93 0.66
N PRO A 148 -1.26 -11.05 1.55
CA PRO A 148 -0.08 -10.20 1.53
C PRO A 148 0.75 -10.27 0.25
N GLU A 149 0.72 -11.38 -0.50
CA GLU A 149 1.41 -11.48 -1.79
C GLU A 149 0.60 -10.81 -2.91
N ALA A 150 -0.74 -10.90 -2.85
CA ALA A 150 -1.61 -10.16 -3.76
C ALA A 150 -1.48 -8.64 -3.62
N ALA A 151 -1.08 -8.15 -2.45
CA ALA A 151 -0.79 -6.73 -2.20
C ALA A 151 0.16 -6.12 -3.25
N PHE A 152 1.20 -6.87 -3.62
CA PHE A 152 2.19 -6.42 -4.59
C PHE A 152 1.59 -6.34 -6.01
N PHE A 153 0.93 -7.40 -6.46
CA PHE A 153 0.35 -7.47 -7.81
C PHE A 153 -0.77 -6.47 -8.02
N LYS A 154 -1.57 -6.23 -6.98
CA LYS A 154 -2.72 -5.33 -7.03
C LYS A 154 -2.38 -3.87 -6.78
N ARG A 155 -1.11 -3.55 -6.51
CA ARG A 155 -0.66 -2.20 -6.12
C ARG A 155 -1.04 -1.11 -7.13
N LEU A 156 -1.17 -1.44 -8.42
CA LEU A 156 -1.52 -0.51 -9.49
C LEU A 156 -2.98 -0.67 -9.99
N GLU A 157 -3.80 -1.53 -9.38
CA GLU A 157 -5.19 -1.75 -9.82
C GLU A 157 -6.10 -0.56 -9.53
N GLY A 158 -5.81 0.20 -8.48
CA GLY A 158 -6.55 1.43 -8.14
C GLY A 158 -6.28 2.63 -9.07
N LEU A 159 -5.48 2.49 -10.13
CA LEU A 159 -5.25 3.57 -11.09
C LEU A 159 -6.53 3.86 -11.89
N GLN A 160 -7.10 5.03 -11.64
CA GLN A 160 -8.29 5.55 -12.33
C GLN A 160 -7.90 6.77 -13.17
N PRO A 161 -8.39 6.90 -14.42
CA PRO A 161 -8.19 8.11 -15.19
C PRO A 161 -8.89 9.29 -14.52
N CYS A 162 -8.25 10.45 -14.47
CA CYS A 162 -8.92 11.70 -14.13
C CYS A 162 -9.95 12.06 -15.21
N GLU A 163 -11.15 12.47 -14.80
CA GLU A 163 -12.30 12.68 -15.69
C GLU A 163 -12.12 13.87 -16.64
N VAL A 164 -11.40 14.91 -16.19
CA VAL A 164 -11.11 16.10 -16.98
C VAL A 164 -9.60 16.23 -17.17
N SER A 165 -9.16 16.25 -18.42
CA SER A 165 -7.74 16.35 -18.80
C SER A 165 -7.35 17.72 -19.34
N ALA A 166 -8.32 18.60 -19.63
CA ALA A 166 -8.09 19.91 -20.22
C ALA A 166 -9.17 20.91 -19.78
N LEU A 167 -8.81 22.19 -19.68
CA LEU A 167 -9.73 23.30 -19.44
C LEU A 167 -9.83 24.17 -20.68
N LYS A 168 -11.01 24.76 -20.89
CA LYS A 168 -11.24 25.72 -21.98
C LYS A 168 -10.71 27.11 -21.59
N PRO A 169 -10.55 28.02 -22.56
CA PRO A 169 -10.37 29.43 -22.23
C PRO A 169 -11.61 29.95 -21.49
N GLY A 170 -11.41 30.78 -20.47
CA GLY A 170 -12.49 31.31 -19.64
C GLY A 170 -12.19 31.26 -18.15
N THR A 171 -13.18 31.60 -17.33
CA THR A 171 -13.05 31.57 -15.87
C THR A 171 -13.54 30.24 -15.32
N HIS A 172 -12.68 29.61 -14.52
CA HIS A 172 -12.90 28.32 -13.91
C HIS A 172 -12.92 28.44 -12.39
N ILE A 173 -13.83 27.72 -11.73
CA ILE A 173 -14.06 27.84 -10.30
C ILE A 173 -13.45 26.67 -9.55
N PHE A 174 -12.57 26.99 -8.61
CA PHE A 174 -11.96 26.05 -7.69
C PHE A 174 -12.31 26.42 -6.25
N ALA A 175 -12.25 25.46 -5.34
CA ALA A 175 -12.38 25.76 -3.92
C ALA A 175 -11.46 24.92 -3.05
N VAL A 176 -11.06 25.50 -1.92
CA VAL A 176 -10.37 24.76 -0.84
C VAL A 176 -11.37 24.52 0.27
N TYR A 177 -11.71 23.27 0.51
CA TYR A 177 -12.66 22.83 1.53
C TYR A 177 -11.94 22.34 2.79
N GLY A 178 -12.39 22.81 3.97
CA GLY A 178 -11.83 22.43 5.26
C GLY A 178 -12.29 21.05 5.73
N ASP A 179 -11.53 20.01 5.39
CA ASP A 179 -11.85 18.59 5.65
C ASP A 179 -11.29 18.05 6.98
N ASN A 180 -11.23 18.93 7.98
CA ASN A 180 -10.74 18.61 9.31
C ASN A 180 -11.91 18.50 10.30
N PHE A 181 -11.83 17.53 11.20
CA PHE A 181 -12.85 17.31 12.25
C PHE A 181 -12.87 18.40 13.34
N PHE A 182 -11.73 19.03 13.65
CA PHE A 182 -11.60 19.89 14.84
C PHE A 182 -10.89 21.23 14.60
N LYS A 183 -10.06 21.35 13.57
CA LYS A 183 -9.21 22.53 13.35
C LYS A 183 -9.46 23.11 11.96
N PRO A 184 -9.48 24.44 11.80
CA PRO A 184 -9.44 25.04 10.47
C PRO A 184 -8.23 24.55 9.69
N ALA A 185 -8.35 24.48 8.37
CA ALA A 185 -7.27 24.08 7.48
C ALA A 185 -6.53 25.31 6.97
N SER A 186 -5.25 25.45 7.32
CA SER A 186 -4.38 26.45 6.71
C SER A 186 -3.84 25.92 5.39
N TYR A 187 -3.81 26.74 4.34
CA TYR A 187 -3.41 26.32 3.01
C TYR A 187 -2.76 27.44 2.20
N MET A 188 -2.11 27.04 1.11
CA MET A 188 -1.67 27.88 0.00
C MET A 188 -2.17 27.23 -1.31
N ILE A 189 -3.00 27.95 -2.07
CA ILE A 189 -3.47 27.53 -3.39
C ILE A 189 -2.69 28.28 -4.48
N GLU A 190 -2.39 27.60 -5.58
CA GLU A 190 -1.65 28.12 -6.72
C GLU A 190 -2.30 27.63 -8.02
N ALA A 191 -2.39 28.52 -9.00
CA ALA A 191 -2.73 28.18 -10.38
C ALA A 191 -1.50 28.43 -11.26
N MET A 192 -1.05 27.42 -12.00
CA MET A 192 0.18 27.47 -12.78
C MET A 192 -0.07 27.10 -14.24
N CYS A 193 0.61 27.77 -15.16
CA CYS A 193 0.65 27.40 -16.56
C CYS A 193 1.72 26.33 -16.78
N ALA A 194 1.36 25.22 -17.44
CA ALA A 194 2.29 24.12 -17.70
C ALA A 194 3.42 24.50 -18.67
N LYS A 195 3.26 25.59 -19.45
CA LYS A 195 4.32 26.17 -20.29
C LYS A 195 5.62 26.47 -19.53
N SER A 196 5.52 26.86 -18.26
CA SER A 196 6.70 27.10 -17.41
C SER A 196 7.36 25.80 -16.89
N TYR A 197 6.78 24.65 -17.19
CA TYR A 197 7.13 23.33 -16.65
C TYR A 197 7.11 22.23 -17.74
N GLU A 198 7.44 22.57 -18.99
CA GLU A 198 7.35 21.65 -20.15
C GLU A 198 8.12 20.34 -19.93
N GLU A 199 9.39 20.41 -19.54
CA GLU A 199 10.21 19.22 -19.27
C GLU A 199 9.59 18.32 -18.19
N THR A 200 9.06 18.93 -17.13
CA THR A 200 8.39 18.18 -16.05
C THR A 200 7.08 17.55 -16.52
N THR A 201 6.35 18.25 -17.40
CA THR A 201 5.08 17.81 -17.99
C THR A 201 5.31 16.63 -18.93
N GLU A 202 6.33 16.69 -19.78
CA GLU A 202 6.72 15.57 -20.65
C GLU A 202 7.17 14.35 -19.85
N ARG A 203 8.00 14.56 -18.83
CA ARG A 203 8.43 13.50 -17.93
C ARG A 203 7.24 12.86 -17.18
N LEU A 204 6.24 13.65 -16.80
CA LEU A 204 5.01 13.14 -16.21
C LEU A 204 4.24 12.26 -17.21
N LYS A 205 4.08 12.72 -18.46
CA LYS A 205 3.44 11.92 -19.53
C LYS A 205 4.15 10.60 -19.77
N GLU A 206 5.48 10.61 -19.77
CA GLU A 206 6.27 9.37 -19.90
C GLU A 206 6.07 8.41 -18.73
N ILE A 207 6.12 8.91 -17.49
CA ILE A 207 6.00 8.04 -16.32
C ILE A 207 4.59 7.46 -16.20
N GLU A 208 3.56 8.22 -16.55
CA GLU A 208 2.18 7.72 -16.62
C GLU A 208 2.07 6.54 -17.60
N SER A 209 2.64 6.68 -18.80
CA SER A 209 2.71 5.59 -19.78
C SER A 209 3.45 4.36 -19.25
N LYS A 210 4.61 4.55 -18.60
CA LYS A 210 5.40 3.47 -17.99
C LYS A 210 4.64 2.77 -16.86
N ILE A 211 3.91 3.51 -16.03
CA ILE A 211 3.09 2.97 -14.93
C ILE A 211 1.95 2.11 -15.49
N LEU A 212 1.25 2.59 -16.53
CA LEU A 212 0.18 1.82 -17.17
C LEU A 212 0.67 0.53 -17.82
N ALA A 213 1.78 0.60 -18.54
CA ALA A 213 2.42 -0.60 -19.11
C ALA A 213 2.76 -1.58 -17.98
N LYS A 214 3.36 -1.10 -16.90
CA LYS A 214 3.73 -1.92 -15.75
C LYS A 214 2.52 -2.54 -15.05
N ARG A 215 1.37 -1.86 -15.00
CA ARG A 215 0.11 -2.41 -14.47
C ARG A 215 -0.32 -3.65 -15.27
N ASN A 216 -0.21 -3.61 -16.59
CA ASN A 216 -0.57 -4.74 -17.44
C ASN A 216 0.43 -5.89 -17.29
N ASP A 217 1.73 -5.57 -17.25
CA ASP A 217 2.79 -6.56 -17.00
C ASP A 217 2.60 -7.27 -15.66
N LEU A 218 2.23 -6.54 -14.60
CA LEU A 218 2.00 -7.12 -13.27
C LEU A 218 0.84 -8.12 -13.27
N ARG A 219 -0.22 -7.87 -14.04
CA ARG A 219 -1.35 -8.82 -14.17
C ARG A 219 -0.92 -10.13 -14.83
N GLN A 220 -0.09 -10.04 -15.87
CA GLN A 220 0.45 -11.24 -16.51
C GLN A 220 1.42 -11.97 -15.56
N PHE A 221 2.31 -11.23 -14.91
CA PHE A 221 3.27 -11.80 -13.97
C PHE A 221 2.59 -12.46 -12.77
N GLU A 222 1.47 -11.93 -12.26
CA GLU A 222 0.68 -12.56 -11.20
C GLU A 222 0.26 -13.98 -11.61
N THR A 223 -0.21 -14.15 -12.85
CA THR A 223 -0.65 -15.44 -13.36
C THR A 223 0.49 -16.46 -13.40
N GLU A 224 1.66 -16.04 -13.90
CA GLU A 224 2.86 -16.87 -13.96
C GLU A 224 3.36 -17.25 -12.56
N TYR A 225 3.40 -16.26 -11.66
CA TYR A 225 3.80 -16.44 -10.27
C TYR A 225 2.91 -17.46 -9.54
N ARG A 226 1.58 -17.34 -9.65
CA ARG A 226 0.63 -18.27 -9.03
C ARG A 226 0.80 -19.69 -9.56
N LYS A 227 1.04 -19.85 -10.87
CA LYS A 227 1.30 -21.15 -11.49
C LYS A 227 2.59 -21.78 -10.97
N ALA A 228 3.66 -20.99 -10.85
CA ALA A 228 4.93 -21.46 -10.30
C ALA A 228 4.80 -21.85 -8.82
N LEU A 229 4.06 -21.06 -8.03
CA LEU A 229 3.81 -21.34 -6.62
C LEU A 229 3.04 -22.66 -6.43
N ALA A 230 2.00 -22.89 -7.23
CA ALA A 230 1.24 -24.15 -7.19
C ALA A 230 2.14 -25.36 -7.49
N ARG A 231 2.99 -25.26 -8.53
CA ARG A 231 3.94 -26.32 -8.88
C ARG A 231 4.99 -26.56 -7.80
N PHE A 232 5.48 -25.49 -7.16
CA PHE A 232 6.40 -25.61 -6.04
C PHE A 232 5.76 -26.38 -4.88
N GLN A 233 4.53 -26.00 -4.49
CA GLN A 233 3.78 -26.70 -3.45
C GLN A 233 3.55 -28.18 -3.77
N GLU A 234 3.20 -28.50 -5.01
CA GLU A 234 3.04 -29.89 -5.48
C GLU A 234 4.35 -30.69 -5.29
N VAL A 235 5.47 -30.15 -5.76
CA VAL A 235 6.78 -30.82 -5.67
C VAL A 235 7.25 -30.96 -4.21
N THR A 236 7.03 -29.94 -3.37
CA THR A 236 7.37 -30.00 -1.94
C THR A 236 6.53 -31.03 -1.19
N ASN A 237 5.23 -31.13 -1.50
CA ASN A 237 4.37 -32.14 -0.91
C ASN A 237 4.81 -33.55 -1.31
N ARG A 238 5.11 -33.75 -2.61
CA ARG A 238 5.64 -35.02 -3.09
C ARG A 238 6.96 -35.39 -2.43
N TYR A 239 7.92 -34.45 -2.34
CA TYR A 239 9.19 -34.70 -1.66
C TYR A 239 8.98 -35.16 -0.21
N THR A 240 8.04 -34.55 0.51
CA THR A 240 7.72 -34.94 1.90
C THR A 240 7.17 -36.37 1.96
N GLN A 241 6.25 -36.73 1.07
CA GLN A 241 5.69 -38.08 0.98
C GLN A 241 6.76 -39.13 0.63
N GLU A 242 7.59 -38.85 -0.37
CA GLU A 242 8.66 -39.77 -0.80
C GLU A 242 9.70 -39.98 0.32
N ARG A 243 10.03 -38.91 1.05
CA ARG A 243 10.92 -39.00 2.22
C ARG A 243 10.33 -39.90 3.31
N GLU A 244 9.06 -39.71 3.65
CA GLU A 244 8.38 -40.54 4.66
C GLU A 244 8.31 -42.02 4.22
N ALA A 245 7.99 -42.27 2.95
CA ALA A 245 7.96 -43.63 2.40
C ALA A 245 9.34 -44.32 2.50
N VAL A 246 10.42 -43.58 2.19
CA VAL A 246 11.79 -44.09 2.33
C VAL A 246 12.12 -44.38 3.81
N ASP A 247 11.77 -43.48 4.73
CA ASP A 247 12.03 -43.66 6.16
C ASP A 247 11.28 -44.89 6.72
N ASP A 248 10.04 -45.13 6.28
CA ASP A 248 9.26 -46.31 6.68
C ASP A 248 9.86 -47.60 6.11
N MET A 249 10.28 -47.61 4.85
CA MET A 249 10.98 -48.76 4.23
C MET A 249 12.29 -49.09 4.97
N LEU A 250 13.07 -48.08 5.34
CA LEU A 250 14.31 -48.27 6.09
C LEU A 250 14.02 -48.83 7.49
N ARG A 251 12.98 -48.33 8.17
CA ARG A 251 12.55 -48.84 9.47
C ARG A 251 12.10 -50.30 9.39
N GLU A 252 11.31 -50.66 8.39
CA GLU A 252 10.87 -52.04 8.16
C GLU A 252 12.06 -52.97 7.92
N ARG A 253 13.01 -52.54 7.07
CA ARG A 253 14.25 -53.29 6.83
C ARG A 253 15.03 -53.52 8.13
N ASP A 254 15.22 -52.48 8.93
CA ASP A 254 15.98 -52.58 10.17
C ASP A 254 15.27 -53.47 11.21
N ASN A 255 13.93 -53.43 11.27
CA ASN A 255 13.13 -54.36 12.08
C ASN A 255 13.32 -55.82 11.65
N ILE A 256 13.32 -56.09 10.33
CA ILE A 256 13.59 -57.44 9.80
C ILE A 256 15.00 -57.90 10.18
N HIS A 257 16.01 -57.04 10.03
CA HIS A 257 17.38 -57.36 10.46
C HIS A 257 17.46 -57.70 11.96
N CYS A 258 16.81 -56.92 12.82
CA CYS A 258 16.73 -57.19 14.25
C CYS A 258 16.06 -58.53 14.58
N SER A 259 15.12 -58.99 13.76
CA SER A 259 14.44 -60.27 13.99
C SER A 259 15.36 -61.49 13.83
N PHE A 260 16.42 -61.39 13.02
CA PHE A 260 17.42 -62.46 12.85
C PHE A 260 18.48 -62.47 13.95
N THR A 261 18.71 -61.34 14.61
CA THR A 261 19.67 -61.21 15.72
C THR A 261 19.05 -61.45 17.10
N THR A 262 17.72 -61.50 17.18
CA THR A 262 17.03 -61.90 18.41
C THR A 262 16.95 -63.43 18.45
N GLU A 263 17.92 -64.08 19.08
CA GLU A 263 17.86 -65.53 19.33
C GLU A 263 16.53 -65.89 20.02
N ARG A 264 15.87 -66.97 19.54
CA ARG A 264 14.84 -67.65 20.33
C ARG A 264 15.52 -68.24 21.56
N THR A 265 15.49 -67.52 22.67
CA THR A 265 15.66 -68.14 23.99
C THR A 265 14.45 -69.05 24.20
N LEU A 266 14.58 -70.31 23.82
CA LEU A 266 13.71 -71.38 24.28
C LEU A 266 13.88 -71.45 25.80
N VAL A 267 12.91 -70.89 26.50
CA VAL A 267 12.82 -70.98 27.95
C VAL A 267 12.54 -72.44 28.30
N ASN A 268 13.56 -73.17 28.75
CA ASN A 268 13.35 -74.22 29.74
C ASN A 268 13.60 -73.57 31.11
N PRO A 269 12.68 -73.74 32.09
CA PRO A 269 12.83 -73.08 33.37
C PRO A 269 13.90 -73.83 34.16
N VAL A 270 14.91 -73.11 34.65
CA VAL A 270 15.41 -73.14 36.03
C VAL A 270 16.75 -72.40 36.08
N GLY A 271 16.78 -71.32 36.86
CA GLY A 271 17.94 -70.99 37.67
C GLY A 271 18.92 -69.92 37.16
N ALA A 272 18.89 -68.79 37.88
CA ALA A 272 20.03 -67.96 38.28
C ALA A 272 20.50 -66.78 37.38
N GLY A 273 20.20 -65.57 37.87
CA GLY A 273 21.23 -64.54 38.12
C GLY A 273 21.48 -63.52 37.01
N CYS A 274 20.80 -62.37 37.05
CA CYS A 274 21.17 -61.19 36.25
C CYS A 274 21.83 -60.14 37.15
N SER A 275 23.10 -59.83 36.89
CA SER A 275 23.81 -58.68 37.46
C SER A 275 24.08 -57.63 36.39
N SER A 276 23.70 -56.41 36.74
CA SER A 276 23.90 -55.13 36.06
C SER A 276 25.37 -54.82 35.77
N SER A 277 25.62 -54.16 34.63
CA SER A 277 26.88 -53.47 34.35
C SER A 277 26.62 -52.22 33.49
N ARG A 278 26.64 -51.06 34.15
CA ARG A 278 26.84 -49.73 33.53
C ARG A 278 28.31 -49.39 33.69
N TYR A 279 28.94 -48.81 32.67
CA TYR A 279 30.17 -48.05 32.86
C TYR A 279 30.14 -46.75 32.05
N THR A 280 30.29 -45.67 32.79
CA THR A 280 30.65 -44.31 32.38
C THR A 280 31.94 -43.96 33.12
N THR A 281 32.97 -43.46 32.43
CA THR A 281 34.10 -42.76 33.07
C THR A 281 34.68 -41.71 32.13
N GLU A 282 34.77 -40.46 32.61
CA GLU A 282 35.41 -39.30 32.00
C GLU A 282 36.87 -39.10 32.49
N HIS A 283 37.57 -38.19 31.78
CA HIS A 283 38.73 -37.35 32.13
C HIS A 283 40.17 -37.87 31.94
N SER A 284 40.96 -37.11 31.17
CA SER A 284 42.20 -36.39 31.61
C SER A 284 42.89 -35.63 30.44
N ILE A 285 43.28 -34.38 30.67
CA ILE A 285 44.12 -33.51 29.80
C ILE A 285 45.62 -33.71 30.16
N PRO A 286 46.56 -33.54 29.20
CA PRO A 286 47.70 -32.63 29.44
C PRO A 286 48.09 -31.76 28.22
N GLU A 287 48.74 -30.62 28.51
CA GLU A 287 49.24 -29.57 27.61
C GLU A 287 50.55 -29.93 26.84
N SER A 288 50.63 -29.49 25.56
CA SER A 288 51.70 -28.80 24.77
C SER A 288 53.22 -28.99 25.07
N PRO A 289 54.15 -28.90 24.06
CA PRO A 289 54.37 -27.68 23.25
C PRO A 289 54.83 -27.78 21.77
N GLU A 290 54.52 -26.66 21.08
CA GLU A 290 55.10 -25.94 19.92
C GLU A 290 55.73 -26.60 18.66
N ASN A 291 55.29 -26.00 17.54
CA ASN A 291 56.02 -25.55 16.34
C ASN A 291 55.95 -26.38 15.04
N GLY A 292 55.39 -25.79 13.98
CA GLY A 292 55.49 -26.31 12.61
C GLY A 292 54.38 -25.86 11.65
N SER A 293 54.64 -24.78 10.92
CA SER A 293 53.90 -24.21 9.79
C SER A 293 53.54 -25.19 8.66
N LEU A 294 52.36 -25.03 8.02
CA LEU A 294 52.15 -24.80 6.56
C LEU A 294 50.78 -25.28 6.03
N ASP A 295 50.04 -24.32 5.48
CA ASP A 295 49.14 -24.30 4.30
C ASP A 295 48.04 -25.35 4.02
N GLY A 296 46.88 -24.82 3.59
CA GLY A 296 45.89 -25.56 2.80
C GLY A 296 44.42 -25.33 3.16
N ARG A 297 43.94 -24.08 3.16
CA ARG A 297 42.54 -23.74 3.45
C ARG A 297 41.73 -23.58 2.16
N ASP A 298 41.04 -24.63 1.74
CA ASP A 298 39.93 -24.54 0.78
C ASP A 298 38.68 -25.23 1.35
N LYS A 299 37.74 -24.42 1.85
CA LYS A 299 36.37 -24.84 2.12
C LYS A 299 35.43 -23.78 1.56
N SER A 300 34.93 -24.05 0.35
CA SER A 300 33.85 -23.29 -0.29
C SER A 300 32.58 -23.41 0.56
N GLY A 301 32.11 -22.26 1.05
CA GLY A 301 30.90 -22.14 1.84
C GLY A 301 29.66 -22.43 1.00
N LYS A 302 29.00 -23.56 1.27
CA LYS A 302 27.60 -23.75 0.89
C LYS A 302 26.73 -22.86 1.77
N LYS A 303 26.35 -21.70 1.23
CA LYS A 303 25.35 -20.79 1.81
C LYS A 303 24.02 -21.56 1.91
N LYS A 304 23.56 -21.77 3.14
CA LYS A 304 22.17 -22.13 3.45
C LYS A 304 21.27 -21.00 2.95
N TRP A 305 20.41 -21.29 1.98
CA TRP A 305 19.32 -20.40 1.59
C TRP A 305 17.98 -21.13 1.81
N PHE A 306 16.99 -20.36 2.25
CA PHE A 306 15.60 -20.70 2.64
C PHE A 306 15.42 -21.22 4.08
N ASN A 307 15.31 -20.27 5.01
CA ASN A 307 14.44 -20.41 6.17
C ASN A 307 13.36 -19.33 6.05
N LEU A 308 12.21 -19.66 5.46
CA LEU A 308 10.98 -18.90 5.64
C LEU A 308 10.14 -19.69 6.64
N ASN A 309 10.15 -19.23 7.89
CA ASN A 309 9.31 -19.74 8.95
C ASN A 309 7.89 -19.17 8.73
N LEU A 310 7.01 -19.92 8.06
CA LEU A 310 5.57 -19.69 8.16
C LEU A 310 5.08 -20.40 9.43
N ASN A 311 5.06 -19.68 10.55
CA ASN A 311 4.31 -20.12 11.72
C ASN A 311 2.81 -20.03 11.41
N ARG A 312 2.27 -21.15 10.93
CA ARG A 312 0.88 -21.54 11.09
C ARG A 312 0.70 -21.92 12.56
N SER A 313 -0.07 -21.14 13.30
CA SER A 313 -0.69 -21.61 14.54
C SER A 313 -2.19 -21.62 14.36
N ASP A 314 -2.71 -22.84 14.37
CA ASP A 314 -4.06 -23.26 14.10
C ASP A 314 -5.09 -22.69 15.07
N LYS A 315 -6.31 -22.51 14.55
CA LYS A 315 -7.54 -22.59 15.33
C LYS A 315 -7.69 -24.02 15.86
N LYS A 316 -7.92 -24.15 17.17
CA LYS A 316 -8.71 -25.25 17.74
C LYS A 316 -9.87 -24.66 18.54
N ALA A 317 -10.93 -25.46 18.55
CA ALA A 317 -12.26 -25.32 19.13
C ALA A 317 -12.39 -24.39 20.34
#